data_AF-A0ABC8M0W3-F1
#
_entry.id   AF-A0ABC8M0W3-F1
#
_cell.length_a   1.000
_cell.length_b   1.000
_cell.length_c   1.000
_cell.angle_alpha   90.00
_cell.angle_beta   90.00
_cell.angle_gamma   90.00
#
_symmetry.space_group_name_H-M   'P 1'
#
loop_
_entity.id
_entity.type
_entity.pdbx_description
1 polymer ?
#
loop_
_entity_poly.entity_id
_entity_poly.type
_entity_poly.pdbx_seq_one_letter_code
_entity_poly.pdbx_strand_id
1 'polypeptide(L)' 'MGRVIRAQRKGAGSVFKSHTHHRKGPAKFRSLDYGERNGYLKGVVTEIIHDPGRGAPLARVAFRHPFL' A
#
# COMPACT_ATOMS: atom_id res chain seq x y z
N MET A 1 -41.77 4.39 6.66
CA MET A 1 -40.32 4.40 6.34
C MET A 1 -39.81 2.97 6.33
N GLY A 2 -39.11 2.56 5.28
CA GLY A 2 -38.60 1.18 5.12
C GLY A 2 -37.27 0.92 5.83
N ARG A 3 -36.86 -0.35 5.91
CA ARG A 3 -35.58 -0.76 6.50
C ARG A 3 -34.40 -0.33 5.61
N VAL A 4 -33.29 0.12 6.22
CA VAL A 4 -32.04 0.44 5.52
C VAL A 4 -31.47 -0.81 4.86
N ILE A 5 -31.31 -0.76 3.53
CA ILE A 5 -30.86 -1.91 2.73
C ILE A 5 -29.35 -2.15 2.87
N ARG A 6 -28.90 -3.36 2.51
CA ARG A 6 -27.49 -3.77 2.61
C ARG A 6 -26.54 -2.83 1.86
N ALA A 7 -26.94 -2.30 0.70
CA ALA A 7 -26.13 -1.40 -0.11
C ALA A 7 -25.78 -0.10 0.65
N GLN A 8 -26.78 0.50 1.32
CA GLN A 8 -26.61 1.70 2.14
C GLN A 8 -25.71 1.43 3.36
N ARG A 9 -25.87 0.27 4.02
CA ARG A 9 -25.08 -0.09 5.21
C ARG A 9 -23.59 -0.26 4.96
N LYS A 10 -23.18 -0.63 3.73
CA LYS A 10 -21.76 -0.82 3.39
C LYS A 10 -20.95 0.48 3.47
N GLY A 11 -21.57 1.65 3.23
CA GLY A 11 -20.91 2.96 3.30
C GLY A 11 -20.84 3.57 4.71
N ALA A 12 -21.61 3.04 5.67
CA ALA A 12 -21.75 3.63 7.01
C ALA A 12 -20.53 3.43 7.93
N GLY A 13 -19.47 2.74 7.48
CA GLY A 13 -18.26 2.51 8.29
C GLY A 13 -18.49 1.64 9.53
N SER A 14 -19.51 0.77 9.52
CA SER A 14 -19.80 -0.18 10.59
C SER A 14 -19.09 -1.53 10.35
N VAL A 15 -19.81 -2.64 10.39
CA VAL A 15 -19.30 -4.02 10.26
C VAL A 15 -18.67 -4.35 8.90
N PHE A 16 -18.88 -3.51 7.88
CA PHE A 16 -18.40 -3.73 6.51
C PHE A 16 -17.03 -3.09 6.21
N LYS A 17 -16.29 -2.67 7.24
CA LYS A 17 -14.92 -2.17 7.09
C LYS A 17 -13.97 -3.29 6.65
N SER A 18 -12.89 -2.91 5.98
CA SER A 18 -11.82 -3.84 5.61
C SER A 18 -11.05 -4.32 6.85
N HIS A 19 -10.73 -5.60 6.89
CA HIS A 19 -9.83 -6.17 7.90
C HIS A 19 -8.38 -5.84 7.51
N THR A 20 -7.78 -4.83 8.14
CA THR A 20 -6.46 -4.31 7.77
C THR A 20 -5.35 -4.59 8.78
N HIS A 21 -5.65 -5.22 9.92
CA HIS A 21 -4.70 -5.45 11.02
C HIS A 21 -3.40 -6.15 10.60
N HIS A 22 -3.47 -7.11 9.67
CA HIS A 22 -2.29 -7.85 9.20
C HIS A 22 -1.67 -7.32 7.91
N ARG A 23 -2.20 -6.22 7.34
CA ARG A 23 -1.62 -5.63 6.13
C ARG A 23 -0.23 -5.12 6.44
N LYS A 24 0.73 -5.41 5.57
CA LYS A 24 2.14 -5.02 5.72
C LYS A 24 2.37 -3.53 5.48
N GLY A 25 1.52 -2.91 4.67
CA GLY A 25 1.56 -1.49 4.39
C GLY A 25 1.05 -1.16 2.99
N PRO A 26 0.92 0.12 2.65
CA PRO A 26 0.54 0.53 1.30
C PRO A 26 1.69 0.28 0.32
N ALA A 27 1.42 -0.46 -0.76
CA ALA A 27 2.34 -0.57 -1.89
C ALA A 27 2.33 0.73 -2.70
N LYS A 28 3.44 1.45 -2.73
CA LYS A 28 3.60 2.73 -3.41
C LYS A 28 5.02 2.88 -3.95
N PHE A 29 5.17 3.68 -5.00
CA PHE A 29 6.47 4.20 -5.41
C PHE A 29 6.98 5.21 -4.36
N ARG A 30 8.29 5.49 -4.40
CA ARG A 30 8.89 6.55 -3.59
C ARG A 30 8.35 7.91 -4.05
N SER A 31 8.47 8.93 -3.20
CA SER A 31 8.20 10.30 -3.61
C SER A 31 9.13 10.71 -4.74
N LEU A 32 8.56 11.27 -5.81
CA LEU A 32 9.31 11.75 -6.97
C LEU A 32 10.21 12.93 -6.57
N ASP A 33 11.51 12.68 -6.42
CA ASP A 33 12.51 13.71 -6.16
C ASP A 33 13.30 14.08 -7.43
N TYR A 34 14.24 15.02 -7.29
CA TYR A 34 15.06 15.51 -8.40
C TYR A 34 15.85 14.37 -9.09
N GLY A 35 16.35 13.40 -8.31
CA GLY A 35 17.17 12.30 -8.82
C GLY A 35 16.38 11.35 -9.71
N GLU A 36 15.15 11.03 -9.33
CA GLU A 36 14.26 10.19 -10.14
C GLU A 36 13.64 10.94 -11.32
N ARG A 37 13.45 12.27 -11.21
CA ARG A 37 12.90 13.09 -12.31
C ARG A 37 13.90 13.31 -13.45
N ASN A 38 15.18 13.52 -13.13
CA ASN A 38 16.21 13.92 -14.10
C ASN A 38 17.26 12.83 -14.36
N GLY A 39 17.08 11.65 -13.78
CA GLY A 39 18.06 10.57 -13.86
C GLY A 39 17.42 9.21 -13.57
N TYR A 40 18.23 8.30 -13.02
CA TYR A 40 17.79 6.99 -12.59
C TYR A 40 18.27 6.73 -11.17
N LEU A 41 17.51 5.91 -10.43
CA LEU A 41 17.87 5.47 -9.10
C LEU A 41 18.00 3.96 -9.06
N LYS A 42 18.98 3.46 -8.31
CA LYS A 42 19.14 2.03 -8.01
C LYS A 42 18.68 1.77 -6.58
N GLY A 43 17.90 0.72 -6.42
CA GLY A 43 17.49 0.19 -5.11
C GLY A 43 17.78 -1.30 -5.04
N VAL A 44 17.96 -1.81 -3.82
CA VAL A 44 18.15 -3.24 -3.56
C VAL A 44 16.85 -3.82 -3.02
N VAL A 45 16.35 -4.89 -3.64
CA VAL A 45 15.25 -5.68 -3.07
C VAL A 45 15.80 -6.45 -1.89
N THR A 46 15.39 -6.07 -0.68
CA THR A 46 15.84 -6.71 0.56
C THR A 46 15.00 -7.93 0.89
N GLU A 47 13.70 -7.91 0.60
CA GLU A 47 12.76 -9.00 0.86
C GLU A 47 11.62 -8.99 -0.17
N ILE A 48 11.06 -10.17 -0.42
CA ILE A 48 9.79 -10.37 -1.12
C ILE A 48 8.84 -11.03 -0.12
N ILE A 49 7.73 -10.36 0.21
CA ILE A 49 6.84 -10.75 1.30
C ILE A 49 5.38 -10.89 0.82
N HIS A 50 4.63 -11.76 1.50
CA HIS A 50 3.19 -11.84 1.35
C HIS A 50 2.47 -10.76 2.20
N ASP A 51 1.48 -10.10 1.60
CA ASP A 51 0.59 -9.12 2.24
C ASP A 51 -0.84 -9.68 2.28
N PRO A 52 -1.40 -10.01 3.45
CA PRO A 52 -2.73 -10.61 3.56
C PRO A 52 -3.83 -9.79 2.88
N GLY A 53 -4.65 -10.46 2.07
CA GLY A 53 -5.70 -9.81 1.27
C GLY A 53 -5.21 -9.23 -0.07
N ARG A 54 -3.94 -9.47 -0.45
CA ARG A 54 -3.37 -9.17 -1.76
C ARG A 54 -2.91 -10.46 -2.44
N GLY A 55 -3.26 -10.63 -3.71
CA GLY A 55 -2.81 -11.78 -4.52
C GLY A 55 -1.36 -11.67 -5.00
N ALA A 56 -0.88 -10.45 -5.25
CA ALA A 56 0.50 -10.18 -5.64
C ALA A 56 1.42 -10.01 -4.41
N PRO A 57 2.69 -10.46 -4.47
CA PRO A 57 3.66 -10.21 -3.40
C PRO A 57 4.09 -8.73 -3.35
N LEU A 58 4.64 -8.30 -2.21
CA LEU A 58 5.30 -7.00 -2.05
C LEU A 58 6.81 -7.16 -2.05
N ALA A 59 7.51 -6.22 -2.67
CA ALA A 59 8.96 -6.08 -2.57
C ALA A 59 9.32 -4.98 -1.56
N ARG A 60 10.19 -5.29 -0.59
CA ARG A 60 10.78 -4.28 0.29
C ARG A 60 12.08 -3.78 -0.34
N VAL A 61 12.05 -2.57 -0.87
CA VAL A 61 13.19 -1.97 -1.59
C VAL A 61 13.90 -0.95 -0.72
N ALA A 62 15.21 -1.12 -0.54
CA ALA A 62 16.07 -0.14 0.10
C ALA A 62 16.70 0.76 -0.95
N PHE A 63 16.52 2.07 -0.81
CA PHE A 63 17.17 3.10 -1.61
C PHE A 63 18.23 3.79 -0.77
N ARG A 64 19.39 4.10 -1.37
CA ARG A 64 20.42 4.90 -0.69
C ARG A 64 19.96 6.35 -0.62
N HIS A 65 20.23 7.02 0.50
CA HIS A 65 19.90 8.42 0.65
C HIS A 65 20.83 9.27 -0.25
N PRO A 66 20.33 10.26 -1.00
CA PRO A 66 21.15 11.02 -1.95
C PRO A 66 22.26 11.86 -1.32
N PHE A 67 22.23 12.06 0.00
CA PHE A 67 23.19 12.91 0.74
C PHE A 67 24.08 12.13 1.73
N LEU A 68 24.10 10.79 1.68
CA LEU A 68 24.94 9.91 2.53
C LEU A 68 25.59 8.75 1.74
#